data_AF-A0A645EF49-F1
#
_entry.id   AF-A0A645EF49-F1
#
_cell.length_a   1.000
_cell.length_b   1.000
_cell.length_c   1.000
_cell.angle_alpha   90.00
_cell.angle_beta   90.00
_cell.angle_gamma   90.00
#
_symmetry.space_group_name_H-M   'P 1'
#
loop_
_entity.id
_entity.type
_entity.pdbx_description
1 polymer ?
#
loop_
_entity_poly.entity_id
_entity_poly.type
_entity_poly.pdbx_seq_one_letter_code
_entity_poly.pdbx_strand_id
1 'polypeptide(L)' 'MIEHWIEHNESHIQSFREWAQKAKKDGFLDASEDILKAADKIEEANKDLHRAREGLFHSHDHE' A
#
# COMPACT_ATOMS: atom_id res chain seq x y z
N MET A 1 -6.95 12.54 8.28
CA MET A 1 -5.50 12.30 8.50
C MET A 1 -5.11 10.89 8.08
N ILE A 2 -5.61 9.82 8.72
CA ILE A 2 -5.25 8.43 8.35
C ILE A 2 -5.72 8.04 6.92
N GLU A 3 -6.85 8.61 6.48
CA GLU A 3 -7.40 8.40 5.14
C GLU A 3 -6.48 8.92 4.04
N HIS A 4 -5.92 10.12 4.21
CA HIS A 4 -4.92 10.65 3.27
C HIS A 4 -3.67 9.78 3.16
N TRP A 5 -3.24 9.12 4.25
CA TRP A 5 -2.12 8.19 4.20
C TRP A 5 -2.47 6.91 3.43
N ILE A 6 -3.69 6.39 3.62
CA ILE A 6 -4.20 5.24 2.87
C ILE A 6 -4.24 5.57 1.36
N GLU A 7 -4.85 6.69 0.99
CA GLU A 7 -4.96 7.14 -0.40
C GLU A 7 -3.57 7.37 -1.03
N HIS A 8 -2.64 7.97 -0.29
CA HIS A 8 -1.29 8.19 -0.76
C HIS A 8 -0.53 6.87 -1.00
N ASN A 9 -0.69 5.91 -0.09
CA ASN A 9 -0.11 4.58 -0.21
C ASN A 9 -0.67 3.83 -1.43
N GLU A 10 -1.96 3.97 -1.75
CA GLU A 10 -2.54 3.39 -2.98
C GLU A 10 -1.87 3.94 -4.24
N SER A 11 -1.60 5.26 -4.28
CA SER A 11 -0.86 5.88 -5.39
C SER A 11 0.58 5.36 -5.51
N HIS A 12 1.26 5.12 -4.38
CA HIS A 12 2.59 4.50 -4.36
C HIS A 12 2.56 3.06 -4.86
N ILE A 13 1.58 2.26 -4.43
CA ILE A 13 1.42 0.86 -4.88
C ILE A 13 1.28 0.82 -6.41
N GLN A 14 0.46 1.69 -6.99
CA GLN A 14 0.30 1.76 -8.44
C GLN A 14 1.63 2.09 -9.13
N SER A 15 2.32 3.13 -8.66
CA SER A 15 3.63 3.54 -9.19
C SER A 15 4.67 2.42 -9.10
N PHE A 16 4.71 1.69 -7.98
CA PHE A 16 5.62 0.58 -7.78
C PHE A 16 5.31 -0.58 -8.72
N ARG A 17 4.04 -0.93 -8.91
CA ARG A 17 3.64 -1.96 -9.88
C ARG A 17 4.03 -1.60 -11.32
N GLU A 18 3.92 -0.32 -11.70
CA GLU A 18 4.40 0.15 -13.01
C GLU A 18 5.92 0.03 -13.16
N TRP A 19 6.68 0.43 -12.14
CA TRP A 19 8.15 0.30 -12.13
C TRP A 19 8.59 -1.17 -12.15
N ALA A 20 7.89 -2.05 -11.43
CA ALA A 20 8.17 -3.47 -11.47
C ALA A 20 7.94 -4.05 -12.87
N GLN A 21 6.86 -3.64 -13.56
CA GLN A 21 6.62 -4.06 -14.95
C GLN A 21 7.70 -3.55 -15.90
N LYS A 22 8.18 -2.33 -15.71
CA LYS A 22 9.29 -1.77 -16.49
C LYS A 22 10.58 -2.55 -16.25
N ALA A 23 10.97 -2.75 -14.98
CA ALA A 23 12.13 -3.56 -14.60
C ALA A 23 12.07 -4.97 -15.20
N LYS A 24 10.90 -5.61 -15.18
CA LYS A 24 10.67 -6.91 -15.80
C LYS A 24 10.89 -6.90 -17.32
N LYS A 25 10.42 -5.87 -18.02
CA LYS A 25 10.63 -5.70 -19.48
C LYS A 25 12.09 -5.49 -19.83
N ASP A 26 12.83 -4.79 -18.99
CA ASP A 26 14.26 -4.53 -19.16
C ASP A 26 15.16 -5.73 -18.73
N GLY A 27 14.56 -6.84 -18.28
CA GLY A 27 15.26 -8.07 -17.90
C GLY A 27 15.72 -8.12 -16.43
N PHE A 28 15.41 -7.10 -15.63
CA PHE A 28 15.71 -7.05 -14.20
C PHE A 28 14.61 -7.76 -13.38
N LEU A 29 14.57 -9.08 -13.47
CA LEU A 29 13.55 -9.90 -12.80
C LEU A 29 13.63 -9.77 -11.27
N ASP A 30 14.81 -9.87 -10.67
CA ASP A 30 14.98 -9.77 -9.21
C ASP A 30 14.52 -8.40 -8.67
N ALA A 31 14.90 -7.31 -9.36
CA ALA A 31 14.47 -5.97 -8.99
C ALA A 31 12.96 -5.79 -9.16
N SER A 32 12.36 -6.38 -10.20
CA SER A 32 10.91 -6.39 -10.39
C SER A 32 10.20 -7.06 -9.21
N GLU A 33 10.69 -8.22 -8.77
CA GLU A 33 10.13 -8.96 -7.64
C GLU A 33 10.26 -8.18 -6.33
N ASP A 34 11.41 -7.55 -6.09
CA ASP A 34 11.61 -6.74 -4.89
C ASP A 34 10.69 -5.51 -4.85
N ILE A 35 10.47 -4.85 -6.00
CA ILE A 35 9.53 -3.73 -6.10
C ILE A 35 8.08 -4.20 -5.88
N LEU A 36 7.69 -5.37 -6.42
CA LEU A 36 6.36 -5.95 -6.17
C LEU A 36 6.18 -6.28 -4.68
N LYS A 37 7.17 -6.90 -4.04
CA LYS A 37 7.13 -7.15 -2.59
C LYS A 37 6.99 -5.87 -1.78
N ALA A 38 7.62 -4.77 -2.22
CA ALA A 38 7.46 -3.48 -1.56
C ALA A 38 6.00 -2.96 -1.69
N ALA A 39 5.40 -3.10 -2.87
CA ALA A 39 3.99 -2.76 -3.08
C ALA A 39 3.05 -3.60 -2.21
N ASP A 40 3.27 -4.92 -2.10
CA ASP A 40 2.46 -5.79 -1.25
C ASP A 40 2.54 -5.40 0.23
N LYS A 41 3.72 -5.06 0.74
CA LYS A 41 3.89 -4.61 2.13
C LYS A 41 3.15 -3.30 2.41
N ILE A 42 3.14 -2.36 1.47
CA ILE A 42 2.36 -1.12 1.61
C ILE A 42 0.85 -1.42 1.57
N GLU A 43 0.42 -2.38 0.75
CA GLU A 43 -0.98 -2.82 0.73
C GLU A 43 -1.40 -3.46 2.07
N GLU A 44 -0.53 -4.27 2.68
CA GLU A 44 -0.74 -4.81 4.03
C GLU A 44 -0.81 -3.69 5.08
N ALA A 45 0.10 -2.72 5.02
CA ALA A 45 0.05 -1.55 5.90
C ALA A 45 -1.26 -0.78 5.75
N ASN A 46 -1.79 -0.64 4.53
CA ASN A 46 -3.10 -0.02 4.30
C ASN A 46 -4.24 -0.81 4.97
N LYS A 47 -4.21 -2.14 4.93
CA LYS A 47 -5.20 -2.98 5.64
C LYS A 47 -5.17 -2.71 7.15
N ASP A 48 -3.97 -2.57 7.74
CA ASP A 48 -3.82 -2.19 9.14
C ASP A 48 -4.37 -0.79 9.44
N LEU A 49 -4.06 0.19 8.58
CA LEU A 49 -4.57 1.55 8.72
C LEU A 49 -6.10 1.61 8.58
N HIS A 50 -6.70 0.82 7.69
CA HIS A 50 -8.15 0.69 7.59
C HIS A 50 -8.77 0.12 8.87
N ARG A 51 -8.20 -0.94 9.44
CA ARG A 51 -8.66 -1.50 10.72
C ARG A 51 -8.52 -0.49 11.86
N ALA A 52 -7.41 0.22 11.93
CA ALA A 52 -7.20 1.28 12.91
C ALA A 52 -8.24 2.40 12.74
N ARG A 53 -8.52 2.80 11.51
CA ARG A 53 -9.59 3.75 11.19
C ARG A 53 -10.95 3.26 11.70
N GLU A 54 -11.34 2.04 11.39
CA GLU A 54 -12.60 1.46 11.86
C GLU A 54 -12.68 1.37 13.39
N GLY A 55 -11.58 1.01 14.06
CA GLY A 55 -11.52 0.98 15.52
C GLY A 55 -11.66 2.36 16.16
N LEU A 56 -11.04 3.39 15.57
CA LEU A 56 -11.16 4.78 16.02
C LEU A 56 -12.59 5.32 15.87
N PHE A 57 -13.29 4.97 14.80
CA PHE A 57 -14.67 5.43 14.58
C PHE A 57 -15.72 4.61 15.34
N HIS A 58 -15.54 3.30 15.53
CA HIS A 58 -16.46 2.49 16.36
C HIS A 58 -16.34 2.76 17.87
N SER A 59 -15.22 3.33 18.33
CA SER A 59 -15.03 3.70 19.74
C SER A 59 -15.73 5.02 20.10
N HIS A 60 -16.37 5.71 19.15
CA HIS A 60 -17.02 7.01 19.36
C HIS A 60 -18.55 6.93 19.49
N ASP A 61 -19.17 5.76 19.32
CA ASP A 61 -20.62 5.53 19.46
C ASP A 61 -21.04 5.03 20.86
N HIS A 62 -20.09 4.96 21.80
CA HIS A 62 -20.35 4.60 23.20
C HIS A 62 -19.95 5.75 24.14
N GLU A 63 -20.63 6.89 24.03
CA GLU A 63 -20.76 7.90 25.10
C GLU A 63 -22.21 8.34 25.27
#